data_AF-A0A244CLA1-F1
#
_entry.id   AF-A0A244CLA1-F1
#
_cell.length_a   1.000
_cell.length_b   1.000
_cell.length_c   1.000
_cell.angle_alpha   90.00
_cell.angle_beta   90.00
_cell.angle_gamma   90.00
#
_symmetry.space_group_name_H-M   'P 1'
#
loop_
_entity.id
_entity.type
_entity.pdbx_description
1 polymer ?
#
loop_
_entity_poly.entity_id
_entity_poly.type
_entity_poly.pdbx_seq_one_letter_code
_entity_poly.pdbx_strand_id
1 'polypeptide(L)'
;MNTALARLLSNHTLETSDILEALITTCNQDVSEFEHLHSTLQQSQQQISALQSQIKQLQDKNQRLTAERENLALQLHALEQSQHQQTVNVSTLNEYKTQLADFKSIAPSAKKIRAKLKQLKERNQVLLNKANHSQSQLQQLKQKLVQPNAIDDAIWRDNHTFECIYRLNEQVIFSLHGRAKAYTGFIYLDGKGNGKVICFEADGLINVPMKSGQEDTISDKAERFMTEYFKLYHTQLVHGVPV
;
A
#
# COMPACT_ATOMS: atom_id res chain seq x y z
N MET A 1 -52.76 -89.51 -45.35
CA MET A 1 -53.27 -90.68 -46.09
C MET A 1 -53.80 -91.69 -45.08
N ASN A 2 -55.13 -91.79 -44.98
CA ASN A 2 -55.81 -92.60 -43.97
C ASN A 2 -55.54 -94.11 -44.19
N THR A 3 -54.87 -94.73 -43.23
CA THR A 3 -54.39 -96.13 -43.26
C THR A 3 -55.52 -97.17 -43.23
N ALA A 4 -56.75 -96.77 -42.88
CA ALA A 4 -57.92 -97.64 -42.87
C ALA A 4 -58.39 -98.03 -44.29
N LEU A 5 -58.48 -97.06 -45.20
CA LEU A 5 -58.92 -97.28 -46.58
C LEU A 5 -57.88 -98.05 -47.40
N ALA A 6 -56.60 -97.79 -47.13
CA ALA A 6 -55.47 -98.54 -47.70
C ALA A 6 -55.41 -100.00 -47.23
N ARG A 7 -55.83 -100.29 -45.99
CA ARG A 7 -55.90 -101.66 -45.44
C ARG A 7 -57.07 -102.45 -46.00
N LEU A 8 -58.26 -101.84 -46.15
CA LEU A 8 -59.44 -102.48 -46.74
C LEU A 8 -59.21 -102.90 -48.19
N LEU A 9 -58.61 -102.04 -49.03
CA LEU A 9 -58.34 -102.33 -50.44
C LEU A 9 -57.31 -103.45 -50.69
N SER A 10 -56.59 -103.89 -49.65
CA SER A 10 -55.49 -104.86 -49.79
C SER A 10 -55.87 -106.34 -49.62
N ASN A 11 -57.07 -106.68 -49.11
CA ASN A 11 -57.45 -108.07 -48.80
C ASN A 11 -58.89 -108.43 -49.26
N HIS A 12 -58.97 -109.15 -50.38
CA HIS A 12 -60.15 -109.85 -50.97
C HIS A 12 -61.34 -109.00 -51.50
N THR A 13 -62.15 -109.62 -52.37
CA THR A 13 -63.30 -109.04 -53.10
C THR A 13 -64.32 -108.45 -52.13
N LEU A 14 -64.16 -107.17 -51.84
CA LEU A 14 -65.11 -106.35 -51.09
C LEU A 14 -66.39 -106.21 -51.91
N GLU A 15 -67.53 -106.48 -51.28
CA GLU A 15 -68.82 -106.07 -51.84
C GLU A 15 -68.85 -104.53 -51.90
N THR A 16 -69.50 -103.96 -52.90
CA THR A 16 -69.57 -102.49 -53.09
C THR A 16 -70.07 -101.77 -51.83
N SER A 17 -70.86 -102.45 -50.99
CA SER A 17 -71.31 -101.96 -49.69
C SER A 17 -70.18 -101.63 -48.72
N ASP A 18 -69.16 -102.49 -48.60
CA ASP A 18 -68.06 -102.31 -47.63
C ASP A 18 -67.16 -101.14 -48.01
N ILE A 19 -66.96 -100.92 -49.32
CA ILE A 19 -66.20 -99.79 -49.85
C ILE A 19 -66.94 -98.47 -49.58
N LEU A 20 -68.26 -98.46 -49.78
CA LEU A 20 -69.09 -97.28 -49.51
C LEU A 20 -69.12 -96.94 -48.02
N GLU A 21 -69.21 -97.94 -47.14
CA GLU A 21 -69.18 -97.73 -45.68
C GLU A 21 -67.82 -97.19 -45.20
N ALA A 22 -66.71 -97.70 -45.75
CA ALA A 22 -65.37 -97.20 -45.48
C ALA A 22 -65.16 -95.75 -45.97
N LEU A 23 -65.73 -95.40 -47.13
CA LEU A 23 -65.71 -94.03 -47.66
C LEU A 23 -66.53 -93.09 -46.79
N ILE A 24 -67.76 -93.48 -46.42
CA ILE A 24 -68.62 -92.68 -45.54
C ILE A 24 -67.93 -92.43 -44.20
N THR A 25 -67.33 -93.46 -43.61
CA THR A 25 -66.58 -93.35 -42.34
C THR A 25 -65.40 -92.39 -42.48
N THR A 26 -64.64 -92.49 -43.58
CA THR A 26 -63.51 -91.59 -43.86
C THR A 26 -63.97 -90.14 -44.05
N CYS A 27 -65.04 -89.91 -44.82
CA CYS A 27 -65.60 -88.59 -45.03
C CYS A 27 -66.12 -87.97 -43.71
N ASN A 28 -66.78 -88.75 -42.86
CA ASN A 28 -67.23 -88.27 -41.55
C ASN A 28 -66.06 -87.92 -40.63
N GLN A 29 -64.97 -88.69 -40.68
CA GLN A 29 -63.75 -88.37 -39.94
C GLN A 29 -63.11 -87.07 -40.45
N ASP A 30 -62.98 -86.92 -41.77
CA ASP A 30 -62.42 -85.71 -42.39
C ASP A 30 -63.27 -84.46 -42.06
N VAL A 31 -64.61 -84.60 -42.01
CA VAL A 31 -65.51 -83.51 -41.58
C VAL A 31 -65.26 -83.15 -40.12
N SER A 32 -65.14 -84.14 -39.24
CA SER A 32 -64.86 -83.89 -37.81
C SER A 32 -63.48 -83.25 -37.60
N GLU A 33 -62.46 -83.68 -38.34
CA GLU A 33 -61.14 -83.06 -38.33
C GLU A 33 -61.19 -81.61 -38.85
N PHE A 34 -61.98 -81.35 -39.90
CA PHE A 34 -62.19 -80.00 -40.42
C PHE A 34 -62.91 -79.09 -39.42
N GLU A 35 -63.95 -79.56 -38.75
CA GLU A 35 -64.65 -78.82 -37.70
C GLU A 35 -63.72 -78.47 -36.53
N HIS A 36 -62.88 -79.42 -36.09
CA HIS A 36 -61.90 -79.18 -35.05
C HIS A 36 -60.85 -78.13 -35.48
N LEU A 37 -60.32 -78.23 -36.71
CA LEU A 37 -59.38 -77.26 -37.25
C LEU A 37 -60.02 -75.87 -37.39
N HIS A 38 -61.28 -75.79 -37.82
CA HIS A 38 -62.01 -74.54 -37.91
C HIS A 38 -62.19 -73.88 -36.55
N SER A 39 -62.59 -74.65 -35.52
CA SER A 39 -62.70 -74.16 -34.15
C SER A 39 -61.34 -73.68 -33.60
N THR A 40 -60.27 -74.44 -33.87
CA THR A 40 -58.91 -74.06 -33.45
C THR A 40 -58.45 -72.76 -34.12
N LEU A 41 -58.73 -72.60 -35.43
CA LEU A 41 -58.42 -71.38 -36.17
C LEU A 41 -59.19 -70.17 -35.61
N GLN A 42 -60.49 -70.34 -35.32
CA GLN A 42 -61.31 -69.29 -34.74
C GLN A 42 -60.79 -68.85 -33.36
N GLN A 43 -60.42 -69.81 -32.51
CA GLN A 43 -59.83 -69.51 -31.19
C GLN A 43 -58.50 -68.77 -31.32
N SER A 44 -57.63 -69.21 -32.24
CA SER A 44 -56.36 -68.54 -32.52
C SER A 44 -56.57 -67.10 -33.01
N GLN A 45 -57.55 -66.88 -33.88
CA GLN A 45 -57.88 -65.54 -34.38
C GLN A 45 -58.37 -64.61 -33.26
N GLN A 46 -59.18 -65.10 -32.33
CA GLN A 46 -59.59 -64.35 -31.14
C GLN A 46 -58.40 -64.01 -30.23
N GLN A 47 -57.48 -64.95 -30.02
CA GLN A 47 -56.25 -64.72 -29.24
C GLN A 47 -55.36 -63.66 -29.89
N ILE A 48 -55.20 -63.70 -31.21
CA ILE A 48 -54.44 -62.70 -31.96
C ILE A 48 -55.06 -61.30 -31.78
N SER A 49 -56.39 -61.19 -31.90
CA SER A 49 -57.07 -59.90 -31.69
C SER A 49 -56.91 -59.37 -30.26
N ALA A 50 -56.96 -60.24 -29.25
CA ALA A 50 -56.73 -59.85 -27.86
C ALA A 50 -55.29 -59.35 -27.65
N LEU A 51 -54.30 -60.07 -28.17
CA LEU A 51 -52.89 -59.68 -28.10
C LEU A 51 -52.62 -58.35 -28.82
N GLN A 52 -53.20 -58.14 -30.00
CA GLN A 52 -53.09 -56.86 -30.72
C GLN A 52 -53.63 -55.68 -29.91
N SER A 53 -54.77 -55.87 -29.23
CA SER A 53 -55.34 -54.86 -28.35
C SER A 53 -54.42 -54.56 -27.16
N GLN A 54 -53.85 -55.60 -26.55
CA GLN A 54 -52.91 -55.44 -25.44
C GLN A 54 -51.62 -54.74 -25.87
N ILE A 55 -51.07 -55.07 -27.05
CA ILE A 55 -49.90 -54.39 -27.62
C ILE A 55 -50.19 -52.90 -27.79
N LYS A 56 -51.35 -52.54 -28.33
CA LYS A 56 -51.75 -51.14 -28.51
C LYS A 56 -51.84 -50.41 -27.16
N GLN A 57 -52.46 -51.01 -26.15
CA GLN A 57 -52.54 -50.42 -24.81
C GLN A 57 -51.15 -50.19 -24.18
N LEU A 58 -50.22 -51.14 -24.37
CA LEU A 58 -48.85 -51.01 -23.88
C LEU A 58 -48.06 -49.93 -24.64
N GLN A 59 -48.27 -49.80 -25.96
CA GLN A 59 -47.68 -48.73 -26.75
C GLN A 59 -48.17 -47.35 -26.29
N ASP A 60 -49.48 -47.18 -26.10
CA ASP A 60 -50.07 -45.93 -25.59
C ASP A 60 -49.54 -45.60 -24.19
N LYS A 61 -49.42 -46.61 -23.31
CA LYS A 61 -48.85 -46.44 -21.98
C LYS A 61 -47.37 -46.00 -22.03
N ASN A 62 -46.56 -46.60 -22.90
CA ASN A 62 -45.15 -46.24 -23.06
C ASN A 62 -44.98 -44.82 -23.60
N GLN A 63 -45.82 -44.39 -24.54
CA GLN A 63 -45.81 -43.00 -25.03
C GLN A 63 -46.11 -42.01 -23.91
N ARG A 64 -47.11 -42.28 -23.07
CA ARG A 64 -47.43 -41.43 -21.91
C ARG A 64 -46.28 -41.35 -20.92
N LEU A 65 -45.67 -42.49 -20.56
CA LEU A 65 -44.52 -42.52 -19.65
C LEU A 65 -43.31 -41.78 -20.22
N THR A 66 -43.10 -41.83 -21.54
CA THR A 66 -42.02 -41.10 -22.20
C THR A 66 -42.23 -39.59 -22.11
N ALA A 67 -43.45 -39.12 -22.37
CA ALA A 67 -43.81 -37.70 -22.23
C ALA A 67 -43.70 -37.22 -20.76
N GLU A 68 -44.11 -38.05 -19.80
CA GLU A 68 -43.95 -37.74 -18.37
C GLU A 68 -42.48 -37.64 -17.96
N ARG A 69 -41.64 -38.56 -18.44
CA ARG A 69 -40.18 -38.52 -18.21
C ARG A 69 -39.56 -37.25 -18.78
N GLU A 70 -39.94 -36.83 -19.98
CA GLU A 70 -39.46 -35.59 -20.59
C GLU A 70 -39.88 -34.35 -19.79
N ASN A 71 -41.13 -34.30 -19.32
CA ASN A 71 -41.61 -33.21 -18.48
C ASN A 71 -40.86 -33.15 -17.13
N LEU A 72 -40.64 -34.30 -16.48
CA LEU A 72 -39.85 -34.36 -15.25
C LEU A 72 -38.40 -33.91 -15.47
N ALA A 73 -37.79 -34.29 -16.60
CA ALA A 73 -36.44 -33.83 -16.95
C ALA A 73 -36.37 -32.30 -17.12
N LEU A 74 -37.39 -31.68 -17.75
CA LEU A 74 -37.49 -30.23 -17.86
C LEU A 74 -37.64 -29.55 -16.49
N GLN A 75 -38.46 -30.11 -15.59
CA GLN A 75 -38.64 -29.60 -14.25
C GLN A 75 -37.37 -29.69 -13.41
N LEU A 76 -36.64 -30.81 -13.50
CA LEU A 76 -35.35 -30.98 -12.83
C LEU A 76 -34.33 -29.95 -13.32
N HIS A 77 -34.23 -29.76 -14.63
CA HIS A 77 -33.31 -28.76 -15.20
C HIS A 77 -33.66 -27.33 -14.75
N ALA A 78 -34.95 -26.97 -14.69
CA ALA A 78 -35.37 -25.67 -14.17
C ALA A 78 -35.04 -25.50 -12.67
N LEU A 79 -35.15 -26.57 -11.88
CA LEU A 79 -34.81 -26.56 -10.46
C LEU A 79 -33.29 -26.40 -10.26
N GLU A 80 -32.48 -27.10 -11.04
CA GLU A 80 -31.01 -26.99 -11.02
C GLU A 80 -30.54 -25.58 -11.36
N GLN A 81 -31.11 -24.95 -12.40
CA GLN A 81 -30.82 -23.56 -12.74
C GLN A 81 -31.18 -22.60 -11.60
N SER A 82 -32.33 -22.82 -10.95
CA SER A 82 -32.78 -22.01 -9.83
C SER A 82 -31.85 -22.15 -8.61
N GLN A 83 -31.40 -23.38 -8.30
CA GLN A 83 -30.41 -23.62 -7.24
C GLN A 83 -29.07 -22.96 -7.55
N HIS A 84 -28.60 -23.03 -8.80
CA HIS A 84 -27.32 -22.43 -9.20
C HIS A 84 -27.35 -20.90 -9.07
N GLN A 85 -28.47 -20.26 -9.41
CA GLN A 85 -28.65 -18.83 -9.17
C GLN A 85 -28.67 -18.49 -7.66
N GLN A 86 -29.31 -19.32 -6.84
CA GLN A 86 -29.32 -19.11 -5.39
C GLN A 86 -27.93 -19.24 -4.76
N THR A 87 -27.12 -20.22 -5.14
CA THR A 87 -25.75 -20.38 -4.62
C THR A 87 -24.85 -19.21 -5.01
N VAL A 88 -24.95 -18.72 -6.24
CA VAL A 88 -24.21 -17.50 -6.68
C VAL A 88 -24.64 -16.28 -5.87
N ASN A 89 -25.95 -16.10 -5.62
CA ASN A 89 -26.47 -15.00 -4.81
C ASN A 89 -26.01 -15.08 -3.34
N VAL A 90 -25.94 -16.29 -2.76
CA VAL A 90 -25.43 -16.48 -1.39
C VAL A 90 -23.93 -16.20 -1.31
N SER A 91 -23.15 -16.63 -2.30
CA SER A 91 -21.70 -16.36 -2.36
C SER A 91 -21.41 -14.86 -2.42
N THR A 92 -22.05 -14.14 -3.34
CA THR A 92 -21.88 -12.69 -3.49
C THR A 92 -22.32 -11.92 -2.24
N LEU A 93 -23.41 -12.35 -1.58
CA LEU A 93 -23.86 -11.75 -0.33
C LEU A 93 -22.86 -11.95 0.82
N ASN A 94 -22.17 -13.10 0.86
CA ASN A 94 -21.09 -13.34 1.82
C ASN A 94 -19.85 -12.50 1.52
N GLU A 95 -19.49 -12.33 0.25
CA GLU A 95 -18.40 -11.42 -0.15
C GLU A 95 -18.68 -9.98 0.29
N TYR A 96 -19.89 -9.47 0.09
CA TYR A 96 -20.27 -8.13 0.56
C TYR A 96 -20.22 -8.00 2.09
N LYS A 97 -20.60 -9.03 2.84
CA LYS A 97 -20.47 -9.03 4.30
C LYS A 97 -19.01 -8.94 4.76
N THR A 98 -18.12 -9.69 4.10
CA THR A 98 -16.68 -9.66 4.38
C THR A 98 -16.11 -8.27 4.07
N GLN A 99 -16.40 -7.72 2.89
CA GLN A 99 -15.96 -6.36 2.52
C GLN A 99 -16.46 -5.30 3.52
N LEU A 100 -17.72 -5.40 3.97
CA LEU A 100 -18.26 -4.48 4.97
C LEU A 100 -17.52 -4.57 6.31
N ALA A 101 -17.14 -5.79 6.73
CA ALA A 101 -16.34 -5.99 7.94
C ALA A 101 -14.94 -5.36 7.80
N ASP A 102 -14.29 -5.53 6.64
CA ASP A 102 -13.00 -4.90 6.34
C ASP A 102 -13.08 -3.37 6.35
N PHE A 103 -14.13 -2.79 5.76
CA PHE A 103 -14.36 -1.36 5.81
C PHE A 103 -14.55 -0.84 7.24
N LYS A 104 -15.31 -1.56 8.08
CA LYS A 104 -15.48 -1.21 9.50
C LYS A 104 -14.16 -1.28 10.28
N SER A 105 -13.32 -2.25 9.96
CA SER A 105 -11.96 -2.40 10.52
C SER A 105 -11.06 -1.22 10.14
N ILE A 106 -11.11 -0.76 8.89
CA ILE A 106 -10.22 0.29 8.36
C ILE A 106 -10.71 1.71 8.72
N ALA A 107 -12.02 1.91 8.90
CA ALA A 107 -12.61 3.24 9.11
C ALA A 107 -11.99 4.05 10.28
N PRO A 108 -11.71 3.47 11.47
CA PRO A 108 -11.04 4.19 12.55
C PRO A 108 -9.64 4.67 12.16
N SER A 109 -8.87 3.85 11.44
CA SER A 109 -7.53 4.17 10.97
C SER A 109 -7.56 5.29 9.93
N ALA A 110 -8.49 5.24 8.97
CA ALA A 110 -8.67 6.31 7.98
C ALA A 110 -9.01 7.66 8.65
N LYS A 111 -9.84 7.65 9.71
CA LYS A 111 -10.17 8.86 10.49
C LYS A 111 -8.92 9.43 11.17
N LYS A 112 -8.09 8.58 11.79
CA LYS A 112 -6.81 9.00 12.41
C LYS A 112 -5.84 9.57 11.39
N ILE A 113 -5.71 8.95 10.22
CA ILE A 113 -4.84 9.41 9.13
C ILE A 113 -5.29 10.80 8.64
N ARG A 114 -6.59 11.02 8.41
CA ARG A 114 -7.12 12.34 8.04
C ARG A 114 -6.80 13.41 9.08
N ALA A 115 -6.98 13.10 10.36
CA ALA A 115 -6.67 14.04 11.44
C ALA A 115 -5.18 14.40 11.45
N LYS A 116 -4.30 13.40 11.31
CA LYS A 116 -2.84 13.62 11.26
C LYS A 116 -2.41 14.40 10.03
N LEU A 117 -3.01 14.15 8.86
CA LEU A 117 -2.78 14.93 7.65
C LEU A 117 -3.16 16.40 7.84
N LYS A 118 -4.32 16.68 8.46
CA LYS A 118 -4.74 18.04 8.77
C LYS A 118 -3.74 18.74 9.68
N GLN A 119 -3.33 18.08 10.76
CA GLN A 119 -2.34 18.60 11.71
C GLN A 119 -0.98 18.89 11.04
N LEU A 120 -0.49 17.98 10.19
CA LEU A 120 0.76 18.16 9.48
C LEU A 120 0.69 19.32 8.48
N LYS A 121 -0.44 19.48 7.79
CA LYS A 121 -0.67 20.60 6.87
C LYS A 121 -0.63 21.94 7.61
N GLU A 122 -1.31 22.04 8.75
CA GLU A 122 -1.29 23.22 9.61
C GLU A 122 0.14 23.51 10.12
N ARG A 123 0.87 22.50 10.58
CA ARG A 123 2.27 22.66 11.04
C ARG A 123 3.21 23.11 9.93
N ASN A 124 3.09 22.56 8.72
CA ASN A 124 3.88 23.00 7.57
C ASN A 124 3.61 24.46 7.22
N GLN A 125 2.36 24.91 7.27
CA GLN A 125 2.02 26.31 7.02
C GLN A 125 2.69 27.25 8.04
N VAL A 126 2.68 26.88 9.33
CA VAL A 126 3.36 27.65 10.38
C VAL A 126 4.86 27.71 10.15
N LEU A 127 5.49 26.59 9.80
CA LEU A 127 6.93 26.53 9.52
C LEU A 127 7.30 27.37 8.31
N LEU A 128 6.51 27.32 7.24
CA LEU A 128 6.71 28.14 6.05
C LEU A 128 6.65 29.64 6.38
N ASN A 129 5.65 30.05 7.17
CA ASN A 129 5.53 31.44 7.61
C ASN A 129 6.74 31.89 8.45
N LYS A 130 7.23 31.03 9.36
CA LYS A 130 8.44 31.31 10.15
C LYS A 130 9.70 31.43 9.30
N ALA A 131 9.87 30.53 8.32
CA ALA A 131 11.00 30.57 7.40
C ALA A 131 11.01 31.86 6.57
N ASN A 132 9.85 32.24 6.01
CA ASN A 132 9.70 33.48 5.26
C ASN A 132 10.00 34.71 6.13
N HIS A 133 9.53 34.72 7.38
CA HIS A 133 9.83 35.81 8.31
C HIS A 133 11.32 35.91 8.63
N SER A 134 11.98 34.79 8.93
CA SER A 134 13.42 34.74 9.19
C SER A 134 14.23 35.18 7.97
N GLN A 135 13.81 34.81 6.75
CA GLN A 135 14.45 35.24 5.52
C GLN A 135 14.33 36.76 5.31
N SER A 136 13.16 37.34 5.60
CA SER A 136 12.95 38.79 5.54
C SER A 136 13.81 39.54 6.54
N GLN A 137 13.89 39.07 7.80
CA GLN A 137 14.78 39.63 8.82
C GLN A 137 16.25 39.59 8.40
N LEU A 138 16.70 38.47 7.81
CA LEU A 138 18.07 38.35 7.31
C LEU A 138 18.36 39.37 6.20
N GLN A 139 17.42 39.57 5.27
CA GLN A 139 17.56 40.58 4.22
C GLN A 139 17.66 42.00 4.81
N GLN A 140 16.85 42.32 5.82
CA GLN A 140 16.92 43.60 6.52
C GLN A 140 18.26 43.80 7.24
N LEU A 141 18.76 42.77 7.93
CA LEU A 141 20.08 42.82 8.59
C LEU A 141 21.22 43.01 7.57
N LYS A 142 21.17 42.31 6.44
CA LYS A 142 22.14 42.51 5.34
C LYS A 142 22.13 43.94 4.82
N GLN A 143 20.94 44.55 4.65
CA GLN A 143 20.84 45.95 4.23
C GLN A 143 21.44 46.91 5.28
N LYS A 144 21.26 46.64 6.58
CA LYS A 144 21.85 47.43 7.66
C LYS A 144 23.38 47.30 7.72
N LEU A 145 23.92 46.11 7.48
CA LEU A 145 25.37 45.86 7.42
C LEU A 145 26.06 46.54 6.22
N VAL A 146 25.32 46.79 5.14
CA VAL A 146 25.83 47.51 3.96
C VAL A 146 25.83 49.04 4.18
N GLN A 147 25.29 49.56 5.28
CA GLN A 147 25.53 50.94 5.71
C GLN A 147 26.78 50.98 6.60
N PRO A 148 27.92 51.49 6.11
CA PRO A 148 29.09 51.65 6.95
C PRO A 148 28.82 52.79 7.93
N ASN A 149 28.81 52.49 9.23
CA ASN A 149 29.11 53.51 10.23
C ASN A 149 30.56 53.95 9.98
N ALA A 150 30.73 55.16 9.46
CA ALA A 150 31.97 55.70 8.88
C ALA A 150 33.15 55.90 9.85
N ILE A 151 33.11 55.33 11.05
CA ILE A 151 34.09 55.57 12.12
C ILE A 151 34.94 54.33 12.42
N ASP A 152 34.37 53.12 12.38
CA ASP A 152 35.13 51.90 12.74
C ASP A 152 36.08 51.43 11.63
N ASP A 153 35.76 51.70 10.36
CA ASP A 153 36.52 51.19 9.21
C ASP A 153 37.87 51.90 9.00
N ALA A 154 38.11 53.05 9.65
CA ALA A 154 39.35 53.80 9.52
C ALA A 154 40.49 53.21 10.37
N ILE A 155 40.18 52.60 11.51
CA ILE A 155 41.20 52.07 12.45
C ILE A 155 41.76 50.73 11.96
N TRP A 156 40.96 49.91 11.27
CA TRP A 156 41.36 48.55 10.88
C TRP A 156 42.02 48.44 9.50
N ARG A 157 42.05 49.54 8.71
CA ARG A 157 42.57 49.52 7.33
C ARG A 157 44.04 49.92 7.18
N ASP A 158 44.65 50.49 8.21
CA ASP A 158 46.07 50.82 8.16
C ASP A 158 46.90 49.60 8.57
N ASN A 159 47.90 49.24 7.75
CA ASN A 159 48.87 48.17 8.03
C ASN A 159 49.58 48.44 9.36
N HIS A 160 49.07 47.88 10.45
CA HIS A 160 49.68 47.96 11.77
C HIS A 160 50.56 46.74 11.98
N THR A 161 51.83 46.97 12.33
CA THR A 161 52.74 45.91 12.74
C THR A 161 52.75 45.83 14.26
N PHE A 162 52.54 44.62 14.79
CA PHE A 162 52.55 44.34 16.22
C PHE A 162 53.94 43.87 16.65
N GLU A 163 54.48 44.47 17.71
CA GLU A 163 55.75 44.03 18.30
C GLU A 163 55.54 43.72 19.78
N CYS A 164 55.98 42.55 20.24
CA CYS A 164 55.91 42.18 21.64
C CYS A 164 57.03 42.90 22.41
N ILE A 165 56.67 43.86 23.27
CA ILE A 165 57.64 44.66 24.01
C ILE A 165 57.84 44.19 25.46
N TYR A 166 56.94 43.36 25.98
CA TYR A 166 57.07 42.81 27.33
C TYR A 166 56.35 41.46 27.44
N ARG A 167 57.02 40.50 28.07
CA ARG A 167 56.45 39.19 28.43
C ARG A 167 56.87 38.83 29.84
N LEU A 168 55.89 38.56 30.70
CA LEU A 168 56.11 38.03 32.05
C LEU A 168 55.13 36.88 32.29
N ASN A 169 55.67 35.68 32.44
CA ASN A 169 54.88 34.43 32.47
C ASN A 169 53.98 34.31 31.22
N GLU A 170 52.68 34.08 31.40
CA GLU A 170 51.70 33.99 30.31
C GLU A 170 51.15 35.36 29.86
N GLN A 171 51.62 36.48 30.44
CA GLN A 171 51.15 37.82 30.10
C GLN A 171 52.03 38.44 29.02
N VAL A 172 51.41 39.07 28.02
CA VAL A 172 52.12 39.64 26.87
C VAL A 172 51.59 41.04 26.57
N ILE A 173 52.51 41.99 26.34
CA ILE A 173 52.20 43.35 25.90
C ILE A 173 52.73 43.55 24.49
N PHE A 174 51.87 43.96 23.58
CA PHE A 174 52.22 44.33 22.22
C PHE A 174 52.16 45.85 22.05
N SER A 175 53.17 46.44 21.42
CA SER A 175 53.10 47.79 20.88
C SER A 175 52.50 47.76 19.47
N LEU A 176 51.66 48.75 19.19
CA LEU A 176 51.06 48.97 17.88
C LEU A 176 51.86 50.07 17.17
N HIS A 177 52.61 49.71 16.14
CA HIS A 177 53.31 50.67 15.30
C HIS A 177 52.48 50.97 14.04
N GLY A 178 52.02 52.22 13.92
CA GLY A 178 51.23 52.71 12.78
C GLY A 178 51.73 54.07 12.29
N ARG A 179 51.35 54.46 11.07
CA ARG A 179 51.75 55.75 10.44
C ARG A 179 51.08 56.98 11.04
N ALA A 180 50.05 56.80 11.86
CA ALA A 180 49.37 57.90 12.53
C ALA A 180 50.24 58.41 13.70
N LYS A 181 50.93 59.53 13.49
CA LYS A 181 51.81 60.21 14.47
C LYS A 181 51.16 60.60 15.80
N ALA A 182 49.86 60.38 15.98
CA ALA A 182 49.09 60.93 17.10
C ALA A 182 48.87 59.96 18.26
N TYR A 183 49.03 58.65 18.07
CA TYR A 183 48.69 57.67 19.10
C TYR A 183 49.65 56.47 19.13
N THR A 184 50.17 56.13 20.31
CA THR A 184 50.85 54.85 20.53
C THR A 184 49.88 53.93 21.28
N GLY A 185 49.39 52.90 20.59
CA GLY A 185 48.49 51.90 21.16
C GLY A 185 49.26 50.72 21.73
N PHE A 186 48.83 50.19 22.86
CA PHE A 186 49.33 48.95 23.45
C PHE A 186 48.19 47.98 23.67
N ILE A 187 48.47 46.70 23.41
CA ILE A 187 47.53 45.62 23.68
C ILE A 187 48.12 44.78 24.80
N TYR A 188 47.44 44.74 25.93
CA TYR A 188 47.73 43.81 27.01
C TYR A 188 46.87 42.56 26.84
N LEU A 189 47.47 41.38 26.94
CA LEU A 189 46.78 40.10 27.04
C LEU A 189 47.23 39.37 28.32
N ASP A 190 46.27 38.91 29.11
CA ASP A 190 46.54 37.98 30.20
C ASP A 190 46.74 36.54 29.68
N GLY A 191 47.30 35.67 30.51
CA GLY A 191 47.55 34.26 30.17
C GLY A 191 46.31 33.42 29.86
N LYS A 192 45.12 33.98 30.09
CA LYS A 192 43.83 33.34 29.81
C LYS A 192 43.17 33.89 28.54
N GLY A 193 43.85 34.79 27.81
CA GLY A 193 43.38 35.38 26.57
C GLY A 193 42.43 36.57 26.73
N ASN A 194 42.25 37.09 27.96
CA ASN A 194 41.52 38.34 28.18
C ASN A 194 42.48 39.51 28.07
N GLY A 195 42.13 40.51 27.27
CA GLY A 195 42.99 41.65 27.03
C GLY A 195 42.28 42.99 26.96
N LYS A 196 43.07 44.05 27.08
CA LYS A 196 42.61 45.44 26.99
C LYS A 196 43.55 46.21 26.06
N VAL A 197 42.97 47.07 25.24
CA VAL A 197 43.72 48.03 24.42
C VAL A 197 43.85 49.32 25.24
N ILE A 198 45.08 49.80 25.39
CA ILE A 198 45.41 51.05 26.07
C ILE A 198 46.03 51.97 25.02
N CYS A 199 45.42 53.12 24.77
CA CYS A 199 45.93 54.12 23.83
C CYS A 199 46.49 55.31 24.61
N PHE A 200 47.67 55.77 24.21
CA PHE A 200 48.27 57.01 24.72
C PHE A 200 48.15 58.11 23.65
N GLU A 201 47.72 59.29 24.08
CA GLU A 201 47.85 60.53 23.30
C GLU A 201 49.33 60.98 23.28
N ALA A 202 49.71 61.80 22.28
CA ALA A 202 51.10 62.22 22.04
C ALA A 202 51.77 62.97 23.21
N ASP A 203 51.00 63.41 24.20
CA ASP A 203 51.39 64.10 25.42
C ASP A 203 51.44 63.18 26.66
N GLY A 204 51.24 61.87 26.48
CA GLY A 204 51.30 60.86 27.55
C GLY A 204 50.05 60.79 28.43
N LEU A 205 48.95 61.46 28.04
CA LEU A 205 47.67 61.34 28.74
C LEU A 205 46.95 60.04 28.37
N ILE A 206 46.56 59.29 29.41
CA ILE A 206 45.76 58.07 29.30
C ILE A 206 44.29 58.48 29.38
N ASN A 207 43.55 58.36 28.27
CA ASN A 207 42.11 58.60 28.26
C ASN A 207 41.33 57.30 28.57
N VAL A 208 41.62 56.71 29.72
CA VAL A 208 40.87 55.55 30.24
C VAL A 208 40.24 55.97 31.57
N PRO A 209 38.91 55.89 31.72
CA PRO A 209 38.25 56.28 32.96
C PRO A 209 38.65 55.33 34.10
N MET A 210 39.44 55.83 35.06
CA MET A 210 39.70 55.12 36.31
C MET A 210 38.42 55.12 37.15
N LYS A 211 37.80 53.96 37.34
CA LYS A 211 36.77 53.81 38.37
C LYS A 211 37.46 53.77 39.72
N SER A 212 37.41 54.87 40.47
CA SER A 212 37.90 54.91 41.85
C SER A 212 37.00 54.03 42.73
N GLY A 213 37.58 53.02 43.39
CA GLY A 213 36.94 52.33 44.51
C GLY A 213 36.61 50.84 44.36
N GLN A 214 37.24 50.09 43.46
CA GLN A 214 37.17 48.62 43.48
C GLN A 214 38.58 48.00 43.58
N GLU A 215 38.64 46.79 44.13
CA GLU A 215 39.86 46.00 44.36
C GLU A 215 40.81 46.03 43.15
N ASP A 216 42.12 46.20 43.42
CA ASP A 216 43.20 46.26 42.40
C ASP A 216 43.03 45.13 41.38
N THR A 217 42.45 45.43 40.23
CA THR A 217 42.35 44.48 39.13
C THR A 217 43.69 44.38 38.42
N ILE A 218 43.94 43.28 37.71
CA ILE A 218 45.16 43.10 36.92
C ILE A 218 45.31 44.24 35.87
N SER A 219 44.18 44.81 35.41
CA SER A 219 44.15 46.01 34.56
C SER A 219 44.81 47.21 35.26
N ASP A 220 44.55 47.43 36.54
CA ASP A 220 45.06 48.59 37.27
C ASP A 220 46.58 48.47 37.54
N LYS A 221 47.07 47.24 37.74
CA LYS A 221 48.51 46.95 37.86
C LYS A 221 49.25 47.11 36.54
N ALA A 222 48.69 46.63 35.44
CA ALA A 222 49.23 46.83 34.09
C ALA A 222 49.21 48.32 33.70
N GLU A 223 48.15 49.04 34.04
CA GLU A 223 48.02 50.48 33.80
C GLU A 223 49.03 51.30 34.62
N ARG A 224 49.25 50.96 35.90
CA ARG A 224 50.34 51.54 36.71
C ARG A 224 51.72 51.23 36.15
N PHE A 225 52.01 49.97 35.80
CA PHE A 225 53.28 49.59 35.20
C PHE A 225 53.55 50.36 33.90
N MET A 226 52.55 50.45 33.00
CA MET A 226 52.70 51.18 31.74
C MET A 226 52.83 52.68 31.96
N THR A 227 52.15 53.26 32.96
CA THR A 227 52.32 54.67 33.35
C THR A 227 53.73 54.94 33.87
N GLU A 228 54.28 54.06 34.72
CA GLU A 228 55.64 54.21 35.23
C GLU A 228 56.70 53.96 34.16
N TYR A 229 56.53 52.94 33.32
CA TYR A 229 57.37 52.68 32.16
C TYR A 229 57.41 53.89 31.24
N PHE A 230 56.26 54.49 30.90
CA PHE A 230 56.23 55.70 30.09
C PHE A 230 56.90 56.88 30.78
N LYS A 231 56.70 57.12 32.08
CA LYS A 231 57.41 58.18 32.81
C LYS A 231 58.93 57.99 32.79
N LEU A 232 59.41 56.75 32.91
CA LEU A 232 60.83 56.43 32.90
C LEU A 232 61.46 56.54 31.50
N TYR A 233 60.72 56.15 30.46
CA TYR A 233 61.21 56.01 29.09
C TYR A 233 60.71 57.11 28.13
N HIS A 234 59.97 58.12 28.62
CA HIS A 234 59.42 59.22 27.82
C HIS A 234 60.51 59.94 27.00
N THR A 235 61.68 60.14 27.61
CA THR A 235 62.84 60.77 26.97
C THR A 235 63.50 59.91 25.89
N GLN A 236 63.36 58.58 25.94
CA GLN A 236 63.95 57.68 24.94
C GLN A 236 63.02 57.47 23.73
N LEU A 237 61.70 57.42 23.96
CA LEU A 237 60.70 57.23 22.90
C LEU A 237 60.45 58.51 22.06
N VAL A 238 60.60 59.70 22.64
CA VAL A 238 60.36 60.97 21.93
C VAL A 238 61.56 61.42 21.08
N HIS A 239 62.76 60.88 21.31
CA HIS A 239 63.99 61.31 20.61
C HIS A 239 64.70 60.22 19.78
N GLY A 240 64.10 59.05 19.60
CA GLY A 240 64.52 58.12 18.53
C GLY A 240 65.99 57.70 18.58
N VAL A 241 66.53 57.43 19.77
CA VAL A 241 67.86 56.83 19.90
C VAL A 241 67.70 55.31 20.04
N PRO A 242 68.30 54.50 19.14
CA PRO A 242 68.16 53.04 19.18
C PRO A 242 69.03 52.43 20.28
N VAL A 243 68.57 51.31 20.85
CA VAL A 243 69.41 50.30 21.51
C VAL A 243 69.59 49.15 20.53
#